data_AF-A0A1I6JT92-F1
#
_entry.id   AF-A0A1I6JT92-F1
#
_cell.length_a   1.000
_cell.length_b   1.000
_cell.length_c   1.000
_cell.angle_alpha   90.00
_cell.angle_beta   90.00
_cell.angle_gamma   90.00
#
_symmetry.space_group_name_H-M   'P 1'
#
loop_
_entity.id
_entity.type
_entity.pdbx_description
1 polymer ?
#
loop_
_entity_poly.entity_id
_entity_poly.type
_entity_poly.pdbx_seq_one_letter_code
_entity_poly.pdbx_strand_id
1 'polypeptide(L)'
;MKKKNLILAVLCSCLMLVGCGAKGEVTPADAGEATEAAQVSEDGKTISVVTTIFPEYDWVRQVVGSNSNVEITMLLDNGVDLHSYQPTAEDIMKIASCDLFIYVGGESDEWVEDALAESTNPDMKVINLLETLGDKVQEEEVVEGMEAEEEEEEEGEEGEEEEVEYDEHVWLSLKNAEILVDEIANNLAEIDADNVDTYKTNAANYVTELTALDEKYATAVSEGNADTILFGDRFPFRYLVDDYGLNYYAAFVGCSAETEASFETINFLSEKVDELGLKTVLTIENSDQKIAETIISNTKNKDAQILAMDSMQTTTSEDVANGVTYLGVMEENLKVLTEALK
;
A
#
# COMPACT_ATOMS: atom_id res chain seq x y z
N MET A 1 58.78 -12.67 -16.99
CA MET A 1 59.40 -14.01 -16.90
C MET A 1 60.30 -14.10 -15.67
N LYS A 2 60.01 -15.05 -14.78
CA LYS A 2 60.89 -15.70 -13.77
C LYS A 2 61.67 -14.78 -12.80
N LYS A 3 61.14 -14.62 -11.57
CA LYS A 3 61.50 -15.39 -10.35
C LYS A 3 62.88 -15.05 -9.79
N LYS A 4 62.91 -14.63 -8.51
CA LYS A 4 63.74 -15.18 -7.41
C LYS A 4 63.49 -14.33 -6.14
N ASN A 5 62.78 -14.89 -5.16
CA ASN A 5 63.28 -15.70 -4.03
C ASN A 5 63.60 -14.84 -2.80
N LEU A 6 62.58 -14.79 -1.94
CA LEU A 6 62.56 -14.96 -0.49
C LEU A 6 63.88 -15.36 0.22
N ILE A 7 64.01 -14.85 1.46
CA ILE A 7 64.58 -15.43 2.71
C ILE A 7 65.41 -14.35 3.43
N LEU A 8 64.84 -13.70 4.46
CA LEU A 8 64.87 -14.06 5.89
C LEU A 8 66.15 -13.57 6.58
N ALA A 9 66.01 -12.58 7.46
CA ALA A 9 66.98 -12.34 8.53
C ALA A 9 66.24 -11.88 9.79
N VAL A 10 66.15 -12.84 10.71
CA VAL A 10 65.85 -12.74 12.14
C VAL A 10 66.82 -11.75 12.79
N LEU A 11 66.35 -10.86 13.67
CA LEU A 11 66.74 -10.88 15.09
C LEU A 11 66.07 -9.75 15.89
N CYS A 12 65.30 -10.20 16.88
CA CYS A 12 64.86 -9.49 18.06
C CYS A 12 66.07 -9.21 18.98
N SER A 13 66.03 -8.08 19.70
CA SER A 13 66.82 -7.65 20.88
C SER A 13 67.19 -6.18 20.69
N CYS A 14 67.02 -5.23 21.61
CA CYS A 14 66.83 -5.28 23.05
C CYS A 14 66.72 -3.82 23.56
N LEU A 15 66.09 -3.62 24.73
CA LEU A 15 66.50 -2.68 25.79
C LEU A 15 66.46 -1.16 25.46
N MET A 16 65.84 -0.25 26.23
CA MET A 16 65.91 -0.06 27.68
C MET A 16 64.75 0.81 28.20
N LEU A 17 64.37 0.52 29.46
CA LEU A 17 63.55 1.33 30.36
C LEU A 17 64.40 2.41 31.06
N VAL A 18 63.89 3.65 31.10
CA VAL A 18 64.06 4.68 32.16
C VAL A 18 62.85 5.63 31.99
N GLY A 19 62.03 6.05 32.96
CA GLY A 19 62.09 6.05 34.41
C GLY A 19 61.84 7.48 34.95
N CYS A 20 60.72 7.66 35.68
CA CYS A 20 60.33 8.84 36.51
C CYS A 20 59.94 10.14 35.77
N GLY A 21 58.96 10.94 36.18
CA GLY A 21 58.10 10.99 37.36
C GLY A 21 57.54 12.42 37.56
N ALA A 22 56.43 12.53 38.30
CA ALA A 22 55.84 13.73 38.94
C ALA A 22 54.90 14.69 38.16
N LYS A 23 53.60 14.52 38.46
CA LYS A 23 52.51 15.49 38.74
C LYS A 23 52.65 16.94 38.25
N GLY A 24 51.71 17.31 37.36
CA GLY A 24 50.65 18.28 37.68
C GLY A 24 50.62 19.57 36.86
N GLU A 25 49.69 19.66 35.90
CA GLU A 25 48.91 20.88 35.60
C GLU A 25 47.75 20.56 34.63
N VAL A 26 46.60 21.19 34.86
CA VAL A 26 45.34 20.99 34.14
C VAL A 26 45.13 22.16 33.17
N THR A 27 44.75 21.89 31.92
CA THR A 27 43.82 22.68 31.07
C THR A 27 43.53 21.93 29.75
N PRO A 28 42.42 22.25 29.04
CA PRO A 28 41.48 21.25 28.51
C PRO A 28 41.53 21.05 26.99
N ALA A 29 40.69 20.12 26.53
CA ALA A 29 40.31 19.78 25.16
C ALA A 29 40.96 18.49 24.63
N ASP A 30 40.20 17.38 24.62
CA ASP A 30 39.62 16.89 23.37
C ASP A 30 38.48 15.91 23.68
N ALA A 31 37.37 16.04 22.97
CA ALA A 31 36.19 15.21 23.09
C ALA A 31 36.41 13.93 22.28
N GLY A 32 36.60 12.80 22.96
CA GLY A 32 36.55 11.49 22.34
C GLY A 32 35.12 11.00 22.28
N GLU A 33 34.53 11.02 21.09
CA GLU A 33 33.29 10.33 20.75
C GLU A 33 33.40 8.85 21.14
N ALA A 34 32.59 8.42 22.09
CA ALA A 34 32.30 7.01 22.29
C ALA A 34 31.35 6.60 21.17
N THR A 35 31.91 5.94 20.15
CA THR A 35 31.13 5.18 19.17
C THR A 35 30.57 3.97 19.92
N GLU A 36 29.29 4.06 20.27
CA GLU A 36 28.51 2.93 20.75
C GLU A 36 28.33 1.99 19.55
N ALA A 37 29.19 0.98 19.47
CA ALA A 37 29.03 -0.09 18.50
C ALA A 37 27.76 -0.86 18.91
N ALA A 38 26.71 -0.73 18.10
CA ALA A 38 25.52 -1.55 18.20
C ALA A 38 25.95 -3.03 18.24
N GLN A 39 25.63 -3.69 19.36
CA GLN A 39 25.74 -5.13 19.44
C GLN A 39 24.63 -5.72 18.56
N VAL A 40 25.00 -6.22 17.39
CA VAL A 40 24.14 -7.12 16.62
C VAL A 40 24.15 -8.46 17.37
N SER A 41 23.02 -8.81 17.98
CA SER A 41 22.76 -10.13 18.53
C SER A 41 22.49 -11.09 17.37
N GLU A 42 23.45 -11.96 17.09
CA GLU A 42 23.44 -12.91 15.97
C GLU A 42 22.75 -14.25 16.35
N ASP A 43 21.59 -14.21 17.00
CA ASP A 43 20.87 -15.43 17.45
C ASP A 43 19.33 -15.26 17.54
N GLY A 44 18.75 -14.30 16.81
CA GLY A 44 17.30 -14.10 16.72
C GLY A 44 16.71 -14.75 15.46
N LYS A 45 15.59 -15.47 15.59
CA LYS A 45 14.80 -15.94 14.44
C LYS A 45 14.32 -14.71 13.66
N THR A 46 14.64 -14.61 12.38
CA THR A 46 14.04 -13.63 11.47
C THR A 46 12.57 -13.99 11.27
N ILE A 47 11.67 -13.03 11.49
CA ILE A 47 10.24 -13.13 11.25
C ILE A 47 10.00 -12.80 9.78
N SER A 48 9.39 -13.70 9.04
CA SER A 48 9.05 -13.47 7.63
C SER A 48 7.59 -13.02 7.53
N VAL A 49 7.35 -11.84 6.97
CA VAL A 49 6.03 -11.31 6.65
C VAL A 49 5.89 -11.21 5.14
N VAL A 50 4.82 -11.79 4.59
CA VAL A 50 4.48 -11.71 3.16
C VAL A 50 3.18 -10.95 3.02
N THR A 51 3.14 -10.00 2.10
CA THR A 51 1.99 -9.14 1.78
C THR A 51 1.73 -9.21 0.27
N THR A 52 0.48 -9.15 -0.18
CA THR A 52 0.21 -9.12 -1.63
C THR A 52 0.57 -7.75 -2.19
N ILE A 53 -0.05 -6.68 -1.67
CA ILE A 53 0.00 -5.32 -2.23
C ILE A 53 0.76 -4.30 -1.36
N PHE A 54 1.02 -3.13 -1.94
CA PHE A 54 1.77 -2.05 -1.30
C PHE A 54 1.17 -1.49 0.01
N PRO A 55 -0.15 -1.24 0.14
CA PRO A 55 -0.73 -0.75 1.38
C PRO A 55 -0.38 -1.62 2.59
N GLU A 56 -0.58 -2.94 2.46
CA GLU A 56 -0.23 -3.93 3.49
C GLU A 56 1.26 -3.89 3.83
N TYR A 57 2.10 -3.89 2.78
CA TYR A 57 3.55 -3.83 2.93
C TYR A 57 3.99 -2.60 3.74
N ASP A 58 3.50 -1.41 3.39
CA ASP A 58 3.90 -0.19 4.10
C ASP A 58 3.30 -0.16 5.51
N TRP A 59 2.06 -0.61 5.73
CA TRP A 59 1.49 -0.70 7.09
C TRP A 59 2.32 -1.60 8.00
N VAL A 60 2.74 -2.78 7.54
CA VAL A 60 3.68 -3.63 8.29
C VAL A 60 4.96 -2.86 8.58
N ARG A 61 5.51 -2.16 7.59
CA ARG A 61 6.74 -1.36 7.74
C ARG A 61 6.60 -0.25 8.79
N GLN A 62 5.45 0.41 8.87
CA GLN A 62 5.14 1.40 9.91
C GLN A 62 5.07 0.75 11.29
N VAL A 63 4.42 -0.40 11.41
CA VAL A 63 4.26 -1.12 12.68
C VAL A 63 5.60 -1.66 13.19
N VAL A 64 6.40 -2.31 12.33
CA VAL A 64 7.69 -2.91 12.74
C VAL A 64 8.78 -1.86 12.97
N GLY A 65 8.69 -0.71 12.28
CA GLY A 65 9.64 0.39 12.38
C GLY A 65 11.08 -0.06 12.08
N SER A 66 12.00 0.16 13.02
CA SER A 66 13.42 -0.19 12.87
C SER A 66 13.78 -1.61 13.31
N ASN A 67 12.80 -2.49 13.56
CA ASN A 67 13.08 -3.87 13.96
C ASN A 67 13.70 -4.65 12.80
N SER A 68 15.02 -4.84 12.83
CA SER A 68 15.76 -5.56 11.80
C SER A 68 15.51 -7.08 11.78
N ASN A 69 14.77 -7.61 12.75
CA ASN A 69 14.43 -9.02 12.81
C ASN A 69 13.18 -9.37 11.99
N VAL A 70 12.53 -8.39 11.36
CA VAL A 70 11.38 -8.63 10.47
C VAL A 70 11.80 -8.39 9.02
N GLU A 71 11.57 -9.41 8.18
CA GLU A 71 11.74 -9.34 6.73
C GLU A 71 10.34 -9.29 6.09
N ILE A 72 10.06 -8.20 5.37
CA ILE A 72 8.76 -7.97 4.71
C ILE A 72 8.94 -8.18 3.21
N THR A 73 8.09 -9.00 2.60
CA THR A 73 8.05 -9.26 1.16
C THR A 73 6.71 -8.83 0.58
N MET A 74 6.74 -7.94 -0.42
CA MET A 74 5.60 -7.59 -1.25
C MET A 74 5.59 -8.49 -2.49
N LEU A 75 4.47 -9.16 -2.79
CA LEU A 75 4.39 -10.07 -3.93
C LEU A 75 4.20 -9.32 -5.25
N LEU A 76 3.29 -8.33 -5.28
CA LEU A 76 3.01 -7.51 -6.46
C LEU A 76 4.02 -6.35 -6.52
N ASP A 77 5.31 -6.69 -6.58
CA ASP A 77 6.42 -5.73 -6.43
C ASP A 77 6.79 -4.95 -7.69
N ASN A 78 6.21 -5.33 -8.82
CA ASN A 78 6.53 -4.87 -10.16
C ASN A 78 5.41 -4.07 -10.83
N GLY A 79 4.36 -3.72 -10.07
CA GLY A 79 3.24 -2.89 -10.54
C GLY A 79 2.26 -3.63 -11.46
N VAL A 80 2.16 -4.95 -11.34
CA VAL A 80 1.06 -5.71 -11.95
C VAL A 80 -0.26 -5.36 -11.27
N ASP A 81 -1.32 -5.29 -12.07
CA ASP A 81 -2.69 -5.09 -11.60
C ASP A 81 -3.13 -6.31 -10.78
N LEU A 82 -3.65 -6.06 -9.56
CA LEU A 82 -4.01 -7.10 -8.61
C LEU A 82 -5.12 -8.02 -9.12
N HIS A 83 -6.07 -7.49 -9.88
CA HIS A 83 -7.21 -8.24 -10.42
C HIS A 83 -6.79 -9.25 -11.49
N SER A 84 -5.58 -9.09 -12.04
CA SER A 84 -5.00 -9.99 -13.05
C SER A 84 -3.86 -10.86 -12.50
N TYR A 85 -3.52 -10.70 -11.22
CA TYR A 85 -2.36 -11.36 -10.65
C TYR A 85 -2.59 -12.86 -10.55
N GLN A 86 -1.52 -13.61 -10.81
CA GLN A 86 -1.48 -15.05 -10.62
C GLN A 86 -0.16 -15.40 -9.94
N PRO A 87 -0.18 -16.10 -8.80
CA PRO A 87 1.01 -16.35 -8.01
C PRO A 87 1.98 -17.24 -8.78
N THR A 88 3.27 -16.92 -8.70
CA THR A 88 4.29 -17.84 -9.18
C THR A 88 4.52 -18.96 -8.17
N ALA A 89 5.16 -20.05 -8.61
CA ALA A 89 5.61 -21.08 -7.66
C ALA A 89 6.59 -20.54 -6.60
N GLU A 90 7.32 -19.46 -6.90
CA GLU A 90 8.17 -18.79 -5.93
C GLU A 90 7.34 -18.06 -4.86
N ASP A 91 6.26 -17.41 -5.27
CA ASP A 91 5.35 -16.70 -4.36
C ASP A 91 4.64 -17.67 -3.41
N ILE A 92 4.16 -18.80 -3.94
CA ILE A 92 3.59 -19.87 -3.11
C ILE A 92 4.63 -20.39 -2.10
N MET A 93 5.90 -20.54 -2.47
CA MET A 93 6.95 -20.96 -1.52
C MET A 93 7.23 -19.91 -0.44
N LYS A 94 7.19 -18.62 -0.78
CA LYS A 94 7.33 -17.53 0.19
C LYS A 94 6.18 -17.58 1.21
N ILE A 95 4.94 -17.69 0.73
CA ILE A 95 3.75 -17.81 1.58
C ILE A 95 3.83 -19.06 2.46
N ALA A 96 4.14 -20.22 1.88
CA ALA A 96 4.11 -21.51 2.57
C ALA A 96 5.08 -21.62 3.76
N SER A 97 6.05 -20.72 3.91
CA SER A 97 7.03 -20.74 5.00
C SER A 97 7.06 -19.49 5.86
N CYS A 98 6.26 -18.46 5.53
CA CYS A 98 6.25 -17.20 6.27
C CYS A 98 5.61 -17.36 7.67
N ASP A 99 5.86 -16.38 8.54
CA ASP A 99 5.26 -16.32 9.88
C ASP A 99 3.94 -15.54 9.88
N LEU A 100 3.79 -14.57 8.98
CA LEU A 100 2.57 -13.78 8.77
C LEU A 100 2.34 -13.57 7.28
N PHE A 101 1.17 -13.98 6.79
CA PHE A 101 0.69 -13.66 5.45
C PHE A 101 -0.48 -12.67 5.53
N ILE A 102 -0.42 -11.59 4.74
CA ILE A 102 -1.46 -10.57 4.65
C ILE A 102 -1.86 -10.45 3.18
N TYR A 103 -3.16 -10.41 2.93
CA TYR A 103 -3.73 -10.29 1.59
C TYR A 103 -5.11 -9.64 1.67
N VAL A 104 -5.61 -9.16 0.54
CA VAL A 104 -6.84 -8.38 0.48
C VAL A 104 -8.03 -9.28 0.77
N GLY A 105 -8.11 -10.42 0.07
CA GLY A 105 -9.30 -11.26 -0.01
C GLY A 105 -10.22 -10.79 -1.15
N GLY A 106 -11.33 -11.52 -1.34
CA GLY A 106 -12.19 -11.32 -2.50
C GLY A 106 -11.81 -12.22 -3.67
N GLU A 107 -12.38 -11.95 -4.83
CA GLU A 107 -12.24 -12.76 -6.04
C GLU A 107 -10.83 -12.72 -6.62
N SER A 108 -10.13 -11.58 -6.51
CA SER A 108 -8.74 -11.42 -6.97
C SER A 108 -7.75 -12.30 -6.20
N ASP A 109 -8.13 -12.71 -4.98
CA ASP A 109 -7.29 -13.50 -4.09
C ASP A 109 -7.78 -14.95 -3.90
N GLU A 110 -8.67 -15.48 -4.74
CA GLU A 110 -9.14 -16.88 -4.66
C GLU A 110 -8.00 -17.91 -4.65
N TRP A 111 -6.90 -17.60 -5.34
CA TRP A 111 -5.70 -18.44 -5.40
C TRP A 111 -5.03 -18.63 -4.03
N VAL A 112 -5.35 -17.79 -3.04
CA VAL A 112 -4.76 -17.83 -1.70
C VAL A 112 -5.13 -19.12 -0.97
N GLU A 113 -6.35 -19.65 -1.14
CA GLU A 113 -6.75 -20.88 -0.45
C GLU A 113 -5.82 -22.06 -0.80
N ASP A 114 -5.52 -22.20 -2.09
CA ASP A 114 -4.60 -23.20 -2.61
C ASP A 114 -3.16 -22.95 -2.11
N ALA A 115 -2.73 -21.69 -2.06
CA ALA A 115 -1.40 -21.33 -1.52
C ALA A 115 -1.28 -21.67 -0.02
N LEU A 116 -2.33 -21.43 0.76
CA LEU A 116 -2.39 -21.74 2.19
C LEU A 116 -2.45 -23.25 2.46
N ALA A 117 -3.10 -24.02 1.58
CA ALA A 117 -3.14 -25.48 1.68
C ALA A 117 -1.75 -26.13 1.57
N GLU A 118 -0.81 -25.46 0.88
CA GLU A 118 0.60 -25.88 0.76
C GLU A 118 1.49 -25.38 1.91
N SER A 119 0.92 -24.71 2.93
CA SER A 119 1.69 -24.17 4.05
C SER A 119 2.44 -25.26 4.83
N THR A 120 3.70 -24.95 5.13
CA THR A 120 4.62 -25.77 5.91
C THR A 120 4.86 -25.23 7.31
N ASN A 121 4.37 -24.02 7.62
CA ASN A 121 4.44 -23.41 8.93
C ASN A 121 3.10 -23.52 9.67
N PRO A 122 2.95 -24.45 10.64
CA PRO A 122 1.70 -24.64 11.36
C PRO A 122 1.35 -23.48 12.32
N ASP A 123 2.32 -22.60 12.60
CA ASP A 123 2.15 -21.44 13.47
C ASP A 123 1.95 -20.13 12.68
N MET A 124 1.85 -20.22 11.34
CA MET A 124 1.62 -19.08 10.45
C MET A 124 0.33 -18.35 10.85
N LYS A 125 0.42 -17.02 10.92
CA LYS A 125 -0.73 -16.13 11.03
C LYS A 125 -1.14 -15.66 9.65
N VAL A 126 -2.44 -15.45 9.47
CA VAL A 126 -3.02 -15.03 8.20
C VAL A 126 -4.00 -13.90 8.49
N ILE A 127 -3.88 -12.79 7.76
CA ILE A 127 -4.79 -11.65 7.80
C ILE A 127 -5.39 -11.50 6.40
N ASN A 128 -6.70 -11.67 6.31
CA ASN A 128 -7.51 -11.31 5.15
C ASN A 128 -8.16 -9.95 5.46
N LEU A 129 -7.92 -8.92 4.64
CA LEU A 129 -8.42 -7.57 4.92
C LEU A 129 -9.96 -7.53 4.93
N LEU A 130 -10.62 -8.17 3.95
CA LEU A 130 -12.09 -8.22 3.89
C LEU A 130 -12.70 -8.91 5.11
N GLU A 131 -12.19 -10.09 5.49
CA GLU A 131 -12.67 -10.81 6.68
C GLU A 131 -12.45 -10.01 7.97
N THR A 132 -11.32 -9.31 8.06
CA THR A 132 -10.98 -8.47 9.23
C THR A 132 -11.96 -7.31 9.37
N LEU A 133 -12.40 -6.73 8.25
CA LEU A 133 -13.32 -5.60 8.20
C LEU A 133 -14.79 -6.01 8.39
N GLY A 134 -15.15 -7.24 8.01
CA GLY A 134 -16.47 -7.82 8.28
C GLY A 134 -17.61 -6.98 7.72
N ASP A 135 -18.45 -6.42 8.59
CA ASP A 135 -19.64 -5.64 8.19
C ASP A 135 -19.33 -4.27 7.56
N LYS A 136 -18.05 -3.93 7.43
CA LYS A 136 -17.57 -2.69 6.78
C LYS A 136 -17.29 -2.86 5.29
N VAL A 137 -17.14 -4.09 4.82
CA VAL A 137 -16.95 -4.39 3.41
C VAL A 137 -18.19 -3.97 2.64
N GLN A 138 -18.00 -3.35 1.48
CA GLN A 138 -19.07 -2.95 0.57
C GLN A 138 -19.16 -3.93 -0.59
N GLU A 139 -20.38 -4.17 -1.06
CA GLU A 139 -20.61 -4.86 -2.33
C GLU A 139 -20.12 -3.95 -3.47
N GLU A 140 -19.62 -4.55 -4.55
CA GLU A 140 -19.34 -3.76 -5.75
C GLU A 140 -20.64 -3.14 -6.27
N GLU A 141 -20.57 -1.90 -6.77
CA GLU A 141 -21.76 -1.22 -7.30
C GLU A 141 -21.55 -0.65 -8.70
N VAL A 142 -22.56 -0.88 -9.53
CA VAL A 142 -22.71 -0.22 -10.82
C VAL A 142 -23.64 0.99 -10.66
N VAL A 143 -23.10 2.19 -10.86
CA VAL A 143 -23.89 3.42 -10.85
C VAL A 143 -24.40 3.78 -12.25
N GLU A 144 -25.40 4.67 -12.32
CA GLU A 144 -25.99 5.09 -13.59
C GLU A 144 -24.93 5.60 -14.57
N GLY A 145 -24.90 5.01 -15.77
CA GLY A 145 -24.06 5.43 -16.87
C GLY A 145 -22.61 4.92 -16.84
N MET A 146 -22.28 4.02 -15.91
CA MET A 146 -21.11 3.14 -16.05
C MET A 146 -21.27 2.18 -17.23
N GLU A 147 -20.15 1.79 -17.82
CA GLU A 147 -20.10 0.69 -18.77
C GLU A 147 -20.55 -0.59 -18.06
N ALA A 148 -21.42 -1.35 -18.71
CA ALA A 148 -21.73 -2.69 -18.23
C ALA A 148 -20.55 -3.59 -18.58
N GLU A 149 -20.14 -4.43 -17.63
CA GLU A 149 -19.24 -5.52 -17.95
C GLU A 149 -19.98 -6.46 -18.92
N GLU A 150 -19.32 -6.88 -20.01
CA GLU A 150 -19.84 -7.97 -20.82
C GLU A 150 -19.73 -9.25 -19.97
N GLU A 151 -20.74 -9.52 -19.14
CA GLU A 151 -20.92 -10.86 -18.58
C GLU A 151 -20.93 -11.82 -19.77
N GLU A 152 -19.96 -12.74 -19.84
CA GLU A 152 -20.14 -13.91 -20.70
C GLU A 152 -21.47 -14.52 -20.27
N GLU A 153 -22.49 -14.48 -21.14
CA GLU A 153 -23.75 -15.17 -20.95
C GLU A 153 -23.45 -16.67 -20.75
N GLU A 154 -23.18 -17.08 -19.51
CA GLU A 154 -23.30 -18.45 -19.05
C GLU A 154 -24.79 -18.76 -19.16
N GLU A 155 -25.20 -19.27 -20.33
CA GLU A 155 -26.53 -19.82 -20.55
C GLU A 155 -26.79 -20.97 -19.56
N GLY A 156 -27.34 -20.60 -18.41
CA GLY A 156 -28.26 -21.40 -17.62
C GLY A 156 -27.66 -22.13 -16.42
N GLU A 157 -28.13 -21.75 -15.23
CA GLU A 157 -28.88 -22.65 -14.36
C GLU A 157 -29.87 -21.84 -13.49
N GLU A 158 -31.13 -22.31 -13.41
CA GLU A 158 -32.15 -21.69 -12.57
C GLU A 158 -31.80 -21.90 -11.09
N GLY A 159 -31.36 -20.85 -10.39
CA GLY A 159 -31.55 -20.71 -8.94
C GLY A 159 -30.32 -20.79 -8.04
N GLU A 160 -29.16 -20.33 -8.50
CA GLU A 160 -28.08 -19.92 -7.57
C GLU A 160 -28.33 -18.44 -7.19
N GLU A 161 -28.20 -18.14 -5.89
CA GLU A 161 -28.20 -16.76 -5.40
C GLU A 161 -27.02 -16.08 -6.12
N GLU A 162 -27.24 -14.95 -6.80
CA GLU A 162 -26.15 -14.13 -7.36
C GLU A 162 -25.10 -13.97 -6.26
N GLU A 163 -23.91 -14.55 -6.45
CA GLU A 163 -22.82 -14.38 -5.50
C GLU A 163 -22.52 -12.88 -5.45
N VAL A 164 -22.57 -12.33 -4.24
CA VAL A 164 -22.35 -10.91 -4.03
C VAL A 164 -20.86 -10.65 -4.20
N GLU A 165 -20.49 -10.00 -5.30
CA GLU A 165 -19.14 -9.50 -5.50
C GLU A 165 -18.89 -8.32 -4.55
N TYR A 166 -17.76 -8.34 -3.85
CA TYR A 166 -17.38 -7.31 -2.89
C TYR A 166 -16.30 -6.42 -3.46
N ASP A 167 -16.40 -5.11 -3.20
CA ASP A 167 -15.34 -4.17 -3.57
C ASP A 167 -14.09 -4.43 -2.71
N GLU A 168 -13.00 -4.79 -3.37
CA GLU A 168 -11.74 -5.19 -2.74
C GLU A 168 -10.89 -3.99 -2.27
N HIS A 169 -11.22 -2.76 -2.68
CA HIS A 169 -10.39 -1.56 -2.51
C HIS A 169 -10.45 -0.95 -1.10
N VAL A 170 -10.56 -1.79 -0.08
CA VAL A 170 -10.75 -1.41 1.33
C VAL A 170 -9.66 -0.50 1.87
N TRP A 171 -8.45 -0.56 1.32
CA TRP A 171 -7.31 0.25 1.75
C TRP A 171 -7.45 1.73 1.37
N LEU A 172 -8.38 2.09 0.47
CA LEU A 172 -8.63 3.49 0.10
C LEU A 172 -9.53 4.23 1.10
N SER A 173 -9.93 3.57 2.20
CA SER A 173 -10.45 4.22 3.40
C SER A 173 -9.40 4.32 4.50
N LEU A 174 -9.17 5.54 4.99
CA LEU A 174 -8.31 5.77 6.16
C LEU A 174 -8.87 5.12 7.42
N LYS A 175 -10.20 5.06 7.56
CA LYS A 175 -10.87 4.43 8.70
C LYS A 175 -10.71 2.92 8.69
N ASN A 176 -10.71 2.29 7.52
CA ASN A 176 -10.37 0.88 7.37
C ASN A 176 -8.87 0.64 7.67
N ALA A 177 -7.98 1.50 7.16
CA ALA A 177 -6.55 1.40 7.41
C ALA A 177 -6.21 1.45 8.92
N GLU A 178 -6.90 2.26 9.72
CA GLU A 178 -6.73 2.27 11.19
C GLU A 178 -6.98 0.89 11.82
N ILE A 179 -8.04 0.20 11.40
CA ILE A 179 -8.42 -1.13 11.90
C ILE A 179 -7.37 -2.17 11.48
N LEU A 180 -6.96 -2.13 10.22
CA LEU A 180 -6.03 -3.09 9.65
C LEU A 180 -4.63 -2.93 10.24
N VAL A 181 -4.16 -1.70 10.50
CA VAL A 181 -2.89 -1.43 11.19
C VAL A 181 -2.90 -2.01 12.62
N ASP A 182 -4.01 -1.85 13.35
CA ASP A 182 -4.16 -2.42 14.68
C ASP A 182 -4.14 -3.96 14.65
N GLU A 183 -4.79 -4.60 13.66
CA GLU A 183 -4.79 -6.05 13.50
C GLU A 183 -3.40 -6.61 13.16
N ILE A 184 -2.67 -5.92 12.27
CA ILE A 184 -1.27 -6.22 11.95
C ILE A 184 -0.40 -6.16 13.21
N ALA A 185 -0.54 -5.11 14.02
CA ALA A 185 0.23 -4.94 15.25
C ALA A 185 -0.09 -6.03 16.28
N ASN A 186 -1.34 -6.46 16.38
CA ASN A 186 -1.75 -7.54 17.27
C ASN A 186 -1.14 -8.89 16.85
N ASN A 187 -1.19 -9.23 15.56
CA ASN A 187 -0.60 -10.48 15.06
C ASN A 187 0.93 -10.49 15.20
N LEU A 188 1.60 -9.38 14.89
CA LEU A 188 3.05 -9.25 15.09
C LEU A 188 3.43 -9.37 16.58
N ALA A 189 2.63 -8.83 17.49
CA ALA A 189 2.83 -8.96 18.93
C ALA A 189 2.65 -10.41 19.44
N GLU A 190 1.82 -11.22 18.79
CA GLU A 190 1.68 -12.65 19.09
C GLU A 190 2.87 -13.47 18.57
N ILE A 191 3.36 -13.14 17.37
CA ILE A 191 4.52 -13.80 16.75
C ILE A 191 5.81 -13.46 17.50
N ASP A 192 5.96 -12.22 17.94
CA ASP A 192 7.17 -11.67 18.55
C ASP A 192 6.87 -10.93 19.86
N ALA A 193 6.74 -11.75 20.91
CA ALA A 193 6.42 -11.31 22.25
C ALA A 193 7.47 -10.37 22.90
N ASP A 194 8.71 -10.33 22.36
CA ASP A 194 9.77 -9.47 22.88
C ASP A 194 9.62 -8.01 22.40
N ASN A 195 8.91 -7.78 21.30
CA ASN A 195 8.74 -6.45 20.68
C ASN A 195 7.30 -5.89 20.74
N VAL A 196 6.42 -6.48 21.56
CA VAL A 196 5.00 -6.07 21.72
C VAL A 196 4.83 -4.57 21.94
N ASP A 197 5.60 -3.99 22.86
CA ASP A 197 5.50 -2.56 23.19
C ASP A 197 5.90 -1.67 22.00
N THR A 198 6.87 -2.12 21.19
CA THR A 198 7.30 -1.43 19.96
C THR A 198 6.18 -1.43 18.94
N TYR A 199 5.61 -2.59 18.60
CA TYR A 199 4.54 -2.71 17.61
C TYR A 199 3.32 -1.88 18.00
N LYS A 200 2.88 -1.98 19.26
CA LYS A 200 1.72 -1.21 19.75
C LYS A 200 1.96 0.29 19.77
N THR A 201 3.16 0.73 20.13
CA THR A 201 3.49 2.16 20.16
C THR A 201 3.54 2.73 18.74
N ASN A 202 4.17 2.01 17.80
CA ASN A 202 4.28 2.45 16.42
C ASN A 202 2.90 2.48 15.74
N ALA A 203 2.09 1.43 15.90
CA ALA A 203 0.72 1.37 15.39
C ALA A 203 -0.12 2.54 15.92
N ALA A 204 -0.12 2.79 17.23
CA ALA A 204 -0.88 3.90 17.83
C ALA A 204 -0.43 5.28 17.31
N ASN A 205 0.88 5.48 17.08
CA ASN A 205 1.38 6.71 16.49
C ASN A 205 0.91 6.85 15.03
N TYR A 206 0.98 5.78 14.26
CA TYR A 206 0.56 5.79 12.86
C TYR A 206 -0.95 5.99 12.70
N VAL A 207 -1.76 5.32 13.53
CA VAL A 207 -3.22 5.55 13.62
C VAL A 207 -3.52 7.02 13.94
N THR A 208 -2.73 7.67 14.80
CA THR A 208 -2.89 9.12 15.05
C THR A 208 -2.66 9.97 13.79
N GLU A 209 -1.72 9.58 12.93
CA GLU A 209 -1.47 10.25 11.65
C GLU A 209 -2.60 10.00 10.64
N LEU A 210 -3.11 8.77 10.57
CA LEU A 210 -4.28 8.39 9.74
C LEU A 210 -5.52 9.18 10.15
N THR A 211 -5.86 9.22 11.45
CA THR A 211 -7.00 9.98 11.96
C THR A 211 -6.85 11.47 11.66
N ALA A 212 -5.64 12.02 11.80
CA ALA A 212 -5.39 13.42 11.47
C ALA A 212 -5.53 13.71 9.97
N LEU A 213 -5.30 12.73 9.10
CA LEU A 213 -5.53 12.85 7.67
C LEU A 213 -7.02 12.70 7.31
N ASP A 214 -7.74 11.77 7.96
CA ASP A 214 -9.20 11.60 7.83
C ASP A 214 -9.94 12.91 8.16
N GLU A 215 -9.56 13.59 9.24
CA GLU A 215 -10.12 14.90 9.60
C GLU A 215 -9.90 15.97 8.50
N LYS A 216 -8.77 15.91 7.78
CA LYS A 216 -8.51 16.85 6.67
C LYS A 216 -9.35 16.51 5.44
N TYR A 217 -9.57 15.23 5.14
CA TYR A 217 -10.51 14.82 4.09
C TYR A 217 -11.92 15.30 4.39
N ALA A 218 -12.43 15.06 5.59
CA ALA A 218 -13.73 15.54 6.03
C ALA A 218 -13.85 17.07 5.91
N THR A 219 -12.78 17.80 6.27
CA THR A 219 -12.71 19.26 6.11
C THR A 219 -12.79 19.66 4.64
N ALA A 220 -11.97 19.06 3.76
CA ALA A 220 -11.93 19.37 2.33
C ALA A 220 -13.29 19.13 1.66
N VAL A 221 -13.98 18.04 2.01
CA VAL A 221 -15.33 17.76 1.51
C VAL A 221 -16.34 18.78 2.02
N SER A 222 -16.29 19.14 3.31
CA SER A 222 -17.23 20.11 3.89
C SER A 222 -17.07 21.54 3.38
N GLU A 223 -15.85 21.92 2.97
CA GLU A 223 -15.53 23.24 2.43
C GLU A 223 -15.61 23.32 0.89
N GLY A 224 -15.76 22.17 0.23
CA GLY A 224 -15.90 22.06 -1.22
C GLY A 224 -17.18 22.72 -1.75
N ASN A 225 -17.14 23.15 -3.01
CA ASN A 225 -18.31 23.66 -3.73
C ASN A 225 -19.06 22.57 -4.50
N ALA A 226 -18.42 21.43 -4.75
CA ALA A 226 -19.02 20.24 -5.33
C ALA A 226 -19.16 19.13 -4.27
N ASP A 227 -20.18 18.30 -4.44
CA ASP A 227 -20.44 17.08 -3.65
C ASP A 227 -20.31 15.81 -4.49
N THR A 228 -19.88 15.95 -5.74
CA THR A 228 -19.83 14.89 -6.74
C THR A 228 -18.50 14.93 -7.48
N ILE A 229 -17.84 13.79 -7.62
CA ILE A 229 -16.64 13.61 -8.45
C ILE A 229 -16.95 12.71 -9.66
N LEU A 230 -16.18 12.84 -10.74
CA LEU A 230 -16.40 12.04 -11.95
C LEU A 230 -15.09 11.44 -12.44
N PHE A 231 -15.07 10.13 -12.64
CA PHE A 231 -13.96 9.38 -13.19
C PHE A 231 -14.21 9.05 -14.67
N GLY A 232 -13.27 9.41 -15.53
CA GLY A 232 -13.21 8.93 -16.91
C GLY A 232 -12.35 7.68 -17.02
N ASP A 233 -12.49 6.78 -16.04
CA ASP A 233 -11.65 5.60 -15.79
C ASP A 233 -12.38 4.63 -14.84
N ARG A 234 -11.70 3.55 -14.43
CA ARG A 234 -12.13 2.67 -13.32
C ARG A 234 -12.30 3.44 -12.01
N PHE A 235 -13.06 2.87 -11.09
CA PHE A 235 -13.40 3.52 -9.82
C PHE A 235 -13.09 2.66 -8.58
N PRO A 236 -11.85 2.67 -8.09
CA PRO A 236 -11.47 1.95 -6.86
C PRO A 236 -11.76 2.74 -5.57
N PHE A 237 -12.42 3.89 -5.63
CA PHE A 237 -12.53 4.82 -4.50
C PHE A 237 -13.87 4.75 -3.75
N ARG A 238 -14.59 3.63 -3.83
CA ARG A 238 -15.90 3.43 -3.19
C ARG A 238 -15.88 3.74 -1.69
N TYR A 239 -14.97 3.10 -0.96
CA TYR A 239 -14.84 3.30 0.48
C TYR A 239 -14.54 4.76 0.86
N LEU A 240 -13.76 5.46 0.03
CA LEU A 240 -13.45 6.88 0.23
C LEU A 240 -14.71 7.74 0.07
N VAL A 241 -15.49 7.54 -1.00
CA VAL A 241 -16.68 8.36 -1.22
C VAL A 241 -17.76 8.09 -0.17
N ASP A 242 -17.92 6.85 0.27
CA ASP A 242 -18.83 6.49 1.36
C ASP A 242 -18.40 7.11 2.69
N ASP A 243 -17.09 7.12 2.98
CA ASP A 243 -16.55 7.67 4.22
C ASP A 243 -16.86 9.15 4.43
N TYR A 244 -16.97 9.91 3.34
CA TYR A 244 -17.17 11.36 3.36
C TYR A 244 -18.51 11.81 2.75
N GLY A 245 -19.35 10.88 2.28
CA GLY A 245 -20.66 11.17 1.71
C GLY A 245 -20.61 11.92 0.38
N LEU A 246 -19.62 11.60 -0.46
CA LEU A 246 -19.51 12.11 -1.83
C LEU A 246 -20.35 11.25 -2.77
N ASN A 247 -20.94 11.88 -3.78
CA ASN A 247 -21.49 11.16 -4.93
C ASN A 247 -20.39 10.96 -5.98
N TYR A 248 -20.57 10.00 -6.86
CA TYR A 248 -19.66 9.82 -7.98
C TYR A 248 -20.35 9.31 -9.24
N TYR A 249 -19.65 9.47 -10.36
CA TYR A 249 -19.90 8.78 -11.63
C TYR A 249 -18.56 8.28 -12.15
N ALA A 250 -18.53 7.12 -12.80
CA ALA A 250 -17.31 6.59 -13.40
C ALA A 250 -17.59 5.92 -14.73
N ALA A 251 -16.52 5.66 -15.50
CA ALA A 251 -16.64 4.93 -16.75
C ALA A 251 -16.79 3.43 -16.50
N PHE A 252 -16.07 2.89 -15.52
CA PHE A 252 -16.09 1.46 -15.17
C PHE A 252 -16.11 1.26 -13.67
N VAL A 253 -16.47 0.06 -13.25
CA VAL A 253 -16.28 -0.44 -11.88
C VAL A 253 -14.80 -0.53 -11.52
N GLY A 254 -14.48 -0.87 -10.27
CA GLY A 254 -13.11 -0.81 -9.74
C GLY A 254 -12.19 -1.83 -10.38
N CYS A 255 -12.67 -3.07 -10.52
CA CYS A 255 -11.91 -4.23 -11.01
C CYS A 255 -11.89 -4.37 -12.55
N SER A 256 -12.61 -3.53 -13.27
CA SER A 256 -12.94 -3.76 -14.69
C SER A 256 -11.74 -3.95 -15.61
N ALA A 257 -11.73 -5.00 -16.44
CA ALA A 257 -10.70 -5.23 -17.44
C ALA A 257 -10.84 -4.37 -18.71
N GLU A 258 -11.95 -3.63 -18.84
CA GLU A 258 -12.29 -2.89 -20.04
C GLU A 258 -11.35 -1.70 -20.31
N THR A 259 -11.12 -1.43 -21.60
CA THR A 259 -10.18 -0.38 -22.05
C THR A 259 -10.83 0.66 -22.96
N GLU A 260 -12.07 0.43 -23.39
CA GLU A 260 -12.85 1.35 -24.21
C GLU A 260 -14.23 1.53 -23.61
N ALA A 261 -14.68 2.79 -23.48
CA ALA A 261 -16.05 3.10 -23.07
C ALA A 261 -16.95 3.24 -24.30
N SER A 262 -18.19 2.78 -24.19
CA SER A 262 -19.21 2.92 -25.21
C SER A 262 -19.57 4.39 -25.46
N PHE A 263 -20.18 4.65 -26.62
CA PHE A 263 -20.68 5.99 -26.94
C PHE A 263 -21.73 6.48 -25.92
N GLU A 264 -22.52 5.57 -25.36
CA GLU A 264 -23.58 5.89 -24.39
C GLU A 264 -22.97 6.35 -23.06
N THR A 265 -22.00 5.59 -22.53
CA THR A 265 -21.19 5.94 -21.36
C THR A 265 -20.51 7.30 -21.52
N ILE A 266 -19.81 7.51 -22.63
CA ILE A 266 -19.14 8.79 -22.92
C ILE A 266 -20.14 9.95 -22.96
N ASN A 267 -21.29 9.79 -23.64
CA ASN A 267 -22.28 10.86 -23.75
C ASN A 267 -22.89 11.17 -22.38
N PHE A 268 -23.23 10.15 -21.60
CA PHE A 268 -23.78 10.32 -20.26
C PHE A 268 -22.81 11.08 -19.34
N LEU A 269 -21.56 10.63 -19.25
CA LEU A 269 -20.54 11.27 -18.41
C LEU A 269 -20.28 12.72 -18.86
N SER A 270 -20.26 12.97 -20.17
CA SER A 270 -20.10 14.32 -20.71
C SER A 270 -21.27 15.25 -20.33
N GLU A 271 -22.50 14.73 -20.36
CA GLU A 271 -23.69 15.45 -19.91
C GLU A 271 -23.64 15.73 -18.41
N LYS A 272 -23.14 14.79 -17.59
CA LYS A 272 -22.96 14.99 -16.14
C LYS A 272 -21.91 16.04 -15.80
N VAL A 273 -20.77 16.06 -16.51
CA VAL A 273 -19.78 17.15 -16.36
C VAL A 273 -20.43 18.51 -16.62
N ASP A 274 -21.25 18.63 -17.67
CA ASP A 274 -21.95 19.88 -18.01
C ASP A 274 -23.07 20.24 -17.02
N GLU A 275 -23.87 19.26 -16.59
CA GLU A 275 -25.02 19.42 -15.69
C GLU A 275 -24.56 19.92 -14.32
N LEU A 276 -23.53 19.26 -13.76
CA LEU A 276 -22.99 19.56 -12.45
C LEU A 276 -21.95 20.69 -12.49
N GLY A 277 -21.51 21.08 -13.69
CA GLY A 277 -20.54 22.15 -13.89
C GLY A 277 -19.14 21.80 -13.40
N LEU A 278 -18.79 20.51 -13.37
CA LEU A 278 -17.52 19.99 -12.88
C LEU A 278 -16.34 20.61 -13.63
N LYS A 279 -15.25 20.86 -12.90
CA LYS A 279 -14.02 21.44 -13.45
C LYS A 279 -12.96 20.40 -13.74
N THR A 280 -13.19 19.17 -13.31
CA THR A 280 -12.23 18.08 -13.42
C THR A 280 -12.91 16.81 -13.89
N VAL A 281 -12.17 15.99 -14.61
CA VAL A 281 -12.45 14.57 -14.85
C VAL A 281 -11.27 13.80 -14.28
N LEU A 282 -11.54 12.87 -13.37
CA LEU A 282 -10.53 12.11 -12.66
C LEU A 282 -10.15 10.84 -13.42
N THR A 283 -8.92 10.37 -13.23
CA THR A 283 -8.45 9.05 -13.67
C THR A 283 -7.70 8.39 -12.52
N ILE A 284 -7.34 7.11 -12.69
CA ILE A 284 -6.39 6.45 -11.79
C ILE A 284 -4.93 6.72 -12.21
N GLU A 285 -3.97 6.24 -11.43
CA GLU A 285 -2.56 6.28 -11.78
C GLU A 285 -2.28 5.51 -13.09
N ASN A 286 -1.24 5.91 -13.83
CA ASN A 286 -0.82 5.26 -15.09
C ASN A 286 -1.86 5.20 -16.23
N SER A 287 -3.03 5.83 -16.06
CA SER A 287 -4.06 5.96 -17.09
C SER A 287 -3.53 6.60 -18.38
N ASP A 288 -4.01 6.13 -19.55
CA ASP A 288 -3.72 6.75 -20.84
C ASP A 288 -4.58 7.99 -21.14
N GLN A 289 -5.54 8.27 -20.24
CA GLN A 289 -6.43 9.44 -20.22
C GLN A 289 -7.38 9.58 -21.42
N LYS A 290 -7.42 8.65 -22.37
CA LYS A 290 -8.21 8.82 -23.61
C LYS A 290 -9.70 8.95 -23.37
N ILE A 291 -10.22 8.21 -22.40
CA ILE A 291 -11.65 8.24 -22.05
C ILE A 291 -11.99 9.59 -21.42
N ALA A 292 -11.21 10.04 -20.43
CA ALA A 292 -11.33 11.37 -19.86
C ALA A 292 -11.22 12.51 -20.91
N GLU A 293 -10.26 12.43 -21.84
CA GLU A 293 -10.12 13.36 -22.96
C GLU A 293 -11.35 13.37 -23.88
N THR A 294 -11.93 12.19 -24.13
CA THR A 294 -13.11 12.03 -24.98
C THR A 294 -14.35 12.60 -24.30
N ILE A 295 -14.52 12.37 -22.99
CA ILE A 295 -15.59 12.99 -22.18
C ILE A 295 -15.48 14.51 -22.29
N ILE A 296 -14.32 15.09 -21.97
CA ILE A 296 -14.10 16.55 -22.05
C ILE A 296 -14.33 17.06 -23.48
N SER A 297 -13.94 16.30 -24.50
CA SER A 297 -14.17 16.63 -25.92
C SER A 297 -15.65 16.60 -26.35
N ASN A 298 -16.57 16.07 -25.54
CA ASN A 298 -18.01 16.08 -25.77
C ASN A 298 -18.82 17.04 -24.87
N THR A 299 -18.22 17.63 -23.83
CA THR A 299 -18.86 18.66 -22.98
C THR A 299 -19.11 20.00 -23.71
N LYS A 300 -19.82 20.95 -23.10
CA LYS A 300 -19.86 22.35 -23.54
C LYS A 300 -18.61 23.11 -23.10
N ASN A 301 -18.03 22.75 -21.95
CA ASN A 301 -16.84 23.39 -21.39
C ASN A 301 -15.56 22.58 -21.60
N LYS A 302 -14.72 23.02 -22.54
CA LYS A 302 -13.45 22.36 -22.89
C LYS A 302 -12.29 22.64 -21.93
N ASP A 303 -12.53 23.47 -20.91
CA ASP A 303 -11.48 23.90 -19.97
C ASP A 303 -11.40 22.97 -18.74
N ALA A 304 -12.20 21.91 -18.67
CA ALA A 304 -12.08 20.91 -17.61
C ALA A 304 -10.69 20.25 -17.64
N GLN A 305 -10.12 20.01 -16.47
CA GLN A 305 -8.79 19.42 -16.30
C GLN A 305 -8.88 17.93 -16.05
N ILE A 306 -7.86 17.18 -16.49
CA ILE A 306 -7.69 15.78 -16.09
C ILE A 306 -6.75 15.76 -14.89
N LEU A 307 -7.18 15.16 -13.78
CA LEU A 307 -6.35 14.91 -12.61
C LEU A 307 -6.34 13.40 -12.32
N ALA A 308 -5.25 12.88 -11.78
CA ALA A 308 -5.15 11.48 -11.40
C ALA A 308 -5.19 11.34 -9.88
N MET A 309 -6.01 10.43 -9.38
CA MET A 309 -5.94 9.92 -8.01
C MET A 309 -5.27 8.56 -8.03
N ASP A 310 -4.36 8.32 -7.10
CA ASP A 310 -3.56 7.12 -7.03
C ASP A 310 -4.27 6.07 -6.18
N SER A 311 -4.66 4.96 -6.80
CA SER A 311 -5.33 3.83 -6.18
C SER A 311 -4.36 2.90 -5.43
N MET A 312 -3.05 3.10 -5.59
CA MET A 312 -1.95 2.29 -5.05
C MET A 312 -1.88 0.85 -5.61
N GLN A 313 -2.72 0.48 -6.57
CA GLN A 313 -2.76 -0.88 -7.12
C GLN A 313 -1.46 -1.28 -7.82
N THR A 314 -0.79 -0.31 -8.45
CA THR A 314 0.40 -0.56 -9.29
C THR A 314 1.72 -0.05 -8.70
N THR A 315 1.74 0.20 -7.39
CA THR A 315 2.95 0.71 -6.70
C THR A 315 4.08 -0.32 -6.74
N THR A 316 5.28 0.09 -7.16
CA THR A 316 6.42 -0.83 -7.30
C THR A 316 7.38 -0.77 -6.12
N SER A 317 8.23 -1.79 -5.97
CA SER A 317 9.37 -1.75 -5.03
C SER A 317 10.36 -0.61 -5.34
N GLU A 318 10.45 -0.15 -6.59
CA GLU A 318 11.27 1.01 -6.93
C GLU A 318 10.66 2.31 -6.36
N ASP A 319 9.33 2.45 -6.40
CA ASP A 319 8.61 3.57 -5.79
C ASP A 319 8.80 3.59 -4.27
N VAL A 320 8.67 2.42 -3.62
CA VAL A 320 8.97 2.26 -2.20
C VAL A 320 10.41 2.66 -1.88
N ALA A 321 11.38 2.21 -2.66
CA ALA A 321 12.79 2.56 -2.48
C ALA A 321 13.05 4.08 -2.68
N ASN A 322 12.21 4.74 -3.49
CA ASN A 322 12.23 6.18 -3.71
C ASN A 322 11.46 6.97 -2.62
N GLY A 323 10.88 6.28 -1.65
CA GLY A 323 10.26 6.89 -0.46
C GLY A 323 8.74 7.05 -0.54
N VAL A 324 8.07 6.37 -1.46
CA VAL A 324 6.60 6.30 -1.44
C VAL A 324 6.13 5.59 -0.17
N THR A 325 5.08 6.14 0.45
CA THR A 325 4.44 5.62 1.66
C THR A 325 2.93 5.70 1.49
N TYR A 326 2.18 4.81 2.13
CA TYR A 326 0.71 4.80 2.06
C TYR A 326 0.14 6.17 2.47
N LEU A 327 0.61 6.70 3.60
CA LEU A 327 0.17 8.00 4.11
C LEU A 327 0.49 9.12 3.11
N GLY A 328 1.67 9.10 2.50
CA GLY A 328 2.07 10.09 1.50
C GLY A 328 1.19 10.05 0.25
N VAL A 329 0.81 8.87 -0.24
CA VAL A 329 -0.11 8.74 -1.37
C VAL A 329 -1.50 9.29 -1.00
N MET A 330 -2.01 8.94 0.17
CA MET A 330 -3.29 9.47 0.65
C MET A 330 -3.24 11.00 0.85
N GLU A 331 -2.11 11.58 1.27
CA GLU A 331 -1.93 13.02 1.33
C GLU A 331 -1.94 13.70 -0.05
N GLU A 332 -1.38 13.07 -1.08
CA GLU A 332 -1.46 13.58 -2.46
C GLU A 332 -2.87 13.44 -3.02
N ASN A 333 -3.55 12.31 -2.78
CA ASN A 333 -4.95 12.11 -3.15
C ASN A 333 -5.87 13.16 -2.53
N LEU A 334 -5.64 13.55 -1.27
CA LEU A 334 -6.37 14.65 -0.64
C LEU A 334 -6.22 15.97 -1.40
N LYS A 335 -5.02 16.28 -1.92
CA LYS A 335 -4.81 17.51 -2.71
C LYS A 335 -5.58 17.48 -4.01
N VAL A 336 -5.59 16.33 -4.69
CA VAL A 336 -6.35 16.11 -5.93
C VAL A 336 -7.84 16.24 -5.66
N LEU A 337 -8.35 15.56 -4.64
CA LEU A 337 -9.75 15.66 -4.23
C LEU A 337 -10.13 17.10 -3.89
N THR A 338 -9.30 17.81 -3.12
CA THR A 338 -9.53 19.22 -2.79
C THR A 338 -9.60 20.11 -4.04
N GLU A 339 -8.81 19.82 -5.09
CA GLU A 339 -8.92 20.54 -6.36
C GLU A 339 -10.20 20.18 -7.13
N ALA A 340 -10.56 18.90 -7.16
CA ALA A 340 -11.76 18.40 -7.83
C ALA A 340 -13.06 18.97 -7.24
N LEU A 341 -13.06 19.26 -5.93
CA LEU A 341 -14.23 19.78 -5.22
C LEU A 341 -14.39 21.31 -5.27
N LYS A 342 -13.50 22.05 -5.95
CA LYS A 342 -13.56 23.53 -6.07
C LYS A 342 -14.60 24.04 -7.06
#